data_AF-A0A915JMF5-F1
#
_entry.id   AF-A0A915JMF5-F1
#
_cell.length_a   1.000
_cell.length_b   1.000
_cell.length_c   1.000
_cell.angle_alpha   90.00
_cell.angle_beta   90.00
_cell.angle_gamma   90.00
#
_symmetry.space_group_name_H-M   'P 1'
#
loop_
_entity.id
_entity.type
_entity.pdbx_description
1 polymer ?
#
loop_
_entity_poly.entity_id
_entity_poly.type
_entity_poly.pdbx_seq_one_letter_code
_entity_poly.pdbx_strand_id
1 'polypeptide(L)'
;MPVIMISVTFDNGAFYEIRRDCEDKCHPRCITDGYGLSMKTCTFCCDFDRCNNRTDRILFDLQASAAIKTFSTCEILAFLLYIYYSYVQMIN
;
A
#
# COMPACT_ATOMS: atom_id res chain seq x y z
N MET A 1 -23.58 7.53 20.85
CA MET A 1 -23.84 6.75 19.61
C MET A 1 -22.55 6.01 19.28
N PRO A 2 -22.58 4.70 18.99
CA PRO A 2 -21.38 3.96 18.64
C PRO A 2 -20.79 4.50 17.33
N VAL A 3 -19.46 4.58 17.26
CA VAL A 3 -18.70 5.01 16.08
C VAL A 3 -18.31 3.76 15.29
N ILE A 4 -18.32 3.83 13.97
CA ILE A 4 -17.86 2.73 13.12
C ILE A 4 -16.34 2.86 12.95
N MET A 5 -15.63 1.79 13.31
CA MET A 5 -14.20 1.60 13.10
C MET A 5 -13.98 0.70 11.89
N ILE A 6 -13.10 1.10 10.98
CA ILE A 6 -12.69 0.33 9.81
C ILE A 6 -11.17 0.18 9.86
N SER A 7 -10.68 -1.06 9.97
CA SER A 7 -9.26 -1.37 9.95
C SER A 7 -8.91 -2.08 8.65
N VAL A 8 -7.88 -1.59 7.95
CA VAL A 8 -7.36 -2.19 6.72
C VAL A 8 -5.91 -2.60 6.96
N THR A 9 -5.63 -3.88 6.75
CA THR A 9 -4.32 -4.47 6.94
C THR A 9 -3.68 -4.77 5.59
N PHE A 10 -2.41 -4.43 5.48
CA PHE A 10 -1.55 -4.75 4.36
C PHE A 10 -0.39 -5.61 4.84
N ASP A 11 -0.04 -6.60 4.03
CA ASP A 11 1.17 -7.39 4.20
C ASP A 11 2.09 -7.13 2.99
N ASN A 12 3.25 -6.54 3.23
CA ASN A 12 4.22 -6.13 2.21
C ASN A 12 3.63 -5.25 1.11
N GLY A 13 2.72 -4.34 1.50
CA GLY A 13 2.02 -3.46 0.58
C GLY A 13 0.91 -4.12 -0.24
N ALA A 14 0.74 -5.45 -0.12
CA ALA A 14 -0.42 -6.15 -0.67
C ALA A 14 -1.59 -6.09 0.31
N PHE A 15 -2.79 -5.96 -0.23
CA PHE A 15 -4.02 -6.01 0.55
C PHE A 15 -4.12 -7.37 1.26
N TYR A 16 -4.31 -7.36 2.59
CA TYR A 16 -4.47 -8.58 3.39
C TYR A 16 -5.90 -8.71 3.92
N GLU A 17 -6.41 -7.71 4.65
CA GLU A 17 -7.69 -7.82 5.35
C GLU A 17 -8.41 -6.46 5.52
N ILE A 18 -9.74 -6.48 5.59
CA ILE A 18 -10.56 -5.36 6.12
C ILE A 18 -11.46 -5.86 7.23
N ARG A 19 -11.37 -5.22 8.38
CA ARG A 19 -12.20 -5.47 9.56
C ARG A 19 -13.06 -4.24 9.86
N ARG A 20 -14.33 -4.45 10.22
CA ARG A 20 -15.29 -3.38 10.53
C ARG A 20 -15.99 -3.69 11.84
N ASP A 21 -15.90 -2.79 12.80
CA ASP A 21 -16.47 -2.94 14.13
C ASP A 21 -17.21 -1.66 14.54
N CYS A 22 -18.15 -1.79 15.48
CA CYS A 22 -18.75 -0.65 16.17
C CYS A 22 -18.05 -0.50 17.53
N GLU A 23 -17.50 0.68 17.79
CA GLU A 23 -16.67 1.01 18.94
C GLU A 23 -17.21 2.25 19.66
N ASP A 24 -17.01 2.32 20.98
CA ASP A 24 -17.42 3.50 21.77
C ASP A 24 -16.50 4.69 21.50
N LYS A 25 -15.22 4.41 21.20
CA LYS A 25 -14.21 5.42 20.86
C LYS A 25 -13.32 4.89 19.73
N CYS A 26 -13.24 5.63 18.63
CA CYS A 26 -12.37 5.29 17.52
C CYS A 26 -11.30 6.37 17.33
N HIS A 27 -10.04 5.95 17.19
CA HIS A 27 -8.90 6.85 16.93
C HIS A 27 -8.27 6.49 15.58
N PRO A 28 -8.39 7.37 14.57
CA PRO A 28 -7.83 7.10 13.26
C PRO A 28 -6.30 7.12 13.32
N ARG A 29 -5.64 6.09 12.79
CA ARG A 29 -4.18 5.95 12.79
C ARG A 29 -3.72 4.92 11.76
N CYS A 30 -2.53 5.09 11.20
CA CYS A 30 -1.85 4.06 10.45
C CYS A 30 -0.59 3.64 11.20
N ILE A 31 -0.49 2.35 11.52
CA ILE A 31 0.66 1.75 12.19
C ILE A 31 1.35 0.82 11.20
N THR A 32 2.67 0.86 11.18
CA THR A 32 3.50 -0.07 10.41
C THR A 32 4.38 -0.82 11.37
N ASP A 33 4.29 -2.15 11.36
CA ASP A 33 5.07 -3.05 12.21
C ASP A 33 5.89 -4.01 11.33
N GLY A 34 7.15 -4.25 11.73
CA GLY A 34 8.01 -5.31 11.19
C GLY A 34 9.44 -4.89 10.81
N TYR A 35 10.37 -5.85 10.91
CA TYR A 35 11.78 -5.73 10.51
C TYR A 35 12.00 -6.56 9.22
N GLY A 36 11.72 -5.99 8.05
CA GLY A 36 11.96 -6.62 6.74
C GLY A 36 10.70 -7.13 6.03
N LEU A 37 9.68 -7.58 6.77
CA LEU A 37 8.29 -7.71 6.28
C LEU A 37 7.51 -6.52 6.81
N SER A 38 6.76 -5.82 5.95
CA SER A 38 6.04 -4.60 6.33
C SER A 38 4.56 -4.87 6.48
N MET A 39 4.09 -5.06 7.72
CA MET A 39 2.67 -5.13 8.01
C MET A 39 2.17 -3.73 8.33
N LYS A 40 1.25 -3.20 7.53
CA LYS A 40 0.69 -1.86 7.73
C LYS A 40 -0.79 -1.98 8.03
N THR A 41 -1.23 -1.47 9.18
CA THR A 41 -2.63 -1.45 9.57
C THR A 41 -3.12 -0.01 9.68
N CYS A 42 -4.09 0.37 8.87
CA CYS A 42 -4.74 1.68 8.89
C CYS A 42 -6.15 1.58 9.47
N THR A 43 -6.42 2.38 10.50
CA THR A 43 -7.72 2.51 11.17
C THR A 43 -8.36 3.82 10.77
N PHE A 44 -9.61 3.75 10.32
CA PHE A 44 -10.48 4.86 9.96
C PHE A 44 -11.72 4.86 10.84
N CYS A 45 -12.26 6.04 11.10
CA CYS A 45 -13.40 6.22 11.99
C CYS A 45 -14.48 7.03 11.28
N CYS A 46 -15.73 6.65 11.46
CA CYS A 46 -16.86 7.40 10.94
C CYS A 46 -18.08 7.31 11.86
N ASP A 47 -18.79 8.42 11.98
CA ASP A 47 -19.89 8.66 12.92
C ASP A 47 -21.26 8.86 12.23
N PHE A 48 -21.32 8.62 10.92
CA PHE A 48 -22.53 8.75 10.11
C PHE A 48 -23.03 7.39 9.60
N ASP A 49 -24.33 7.32 9.33
CA ASP A 49 -24.99 6.08 8.91
C ASP A 49 -24.38 5.48 7.63
N ARG A 50 -24.20 4.15 7.65
CA ARG A 50 -23.72 3.35 6.50
C ARG A 50 -22.35 3.79 5.94
N CYS A 51 -21.49 4.37 6.77
CA CYS A 51 -20.14 4.73 6.38
C CYS A 51 -19.22 3.52 6.10
N ASN A 52 -19.65 2.31 6.49
CA ASN A 52 -18.99 1.03 6.22
C ASN A 52 -18.80 0.73 4.71
N ASN A 53 -19.47 1.46 3.82
CA ASN A 53 -19.35 1.30 2.37
C ASN A 53 -18.13 2.00 1.72
N ARG A 54 -17.36 2.82 2.45
CA ARG A 54 -16.17 3.54 1.90
C ARG A 54 -14.97 2.65 1.54
N THR A 55 -15.19 1.36 1.40
CA THR A 55 -14.16 0.36 1.13
C THR A 55 -13.44 0.65 -0.19
N ASP A 56 -14.21 1.10 -1.19
CA ASP A 56 -13.75 1.49 -2.52
C ASP A 56 -12.73 2.64 -2.47
N ARG A 57 -13.05 3.74 -1.79
CA ARG A 57 -12.15 4.90 -1.68
C ARG A 57 -10.90 4.59 -0.87
N ILE A 58 -11.04 3.81 0.19
CA ILE A 58 -9.91 3.39 1.03
C ILE A 58 -8.94 2.55 0.20
N LEU A 59 -9.43 1.60 -0.60
CA LEU A 59 -8.59 0.83 -1.53
C LEU A 59 -7.92 1.70 -2.61
N PHE A 60 -8.65 2.67 -3.18
CA PHE A 60 -8.12 3.58 -4.20
C PHE A 60 -6.97 4.45 -3.69
N ASP A 61 -7.14 5.10 -2.53
CA ASP A 61 -6.10 5.96 -1.93
C ASP A 61 -4.86 5.14 -1.51
N LEU A 62 -5.04 3.86 -1.19
CA LEU A 62 -3.96 2.96 -0.77
C LEU A 62 -3.22 2.34 -1.97
N GLN A 63 -3.89 2.06 -3.10
CA GLN A 63 -3.23 1.66 -4.35
C GLN A 63 -2.34 2.76 -4.93
N ALA A 64 -2.74 4.03 -4.81
CA ALA A 64 -1.93 5.17 -5.23
C ALA A 64 -0.58 5.23 -4.48
N SER A 65 -0.55 4.77 -3.24
CA SER A 65 0.67 4.71 -2.42
C SER A 65 1.57 3.51 -2.74
N ALA A 66 1.01 2.40 -3.25
CA ALA A 66 1.74 1.18 -3.61
C ALA A 66 2.23 1.14 -5.07
N ALA A 67 1.72 2.03 -5.93
CA ALA A 67 2.02 2.03 -7.37
C ALA A 67 3.38 2.68 -7.74
N ILE A 68 4.11 3.27 -6.79
CA ILE A 68 5.44 3.82 -7.07
C ILE A 68 6.48 2.69 -6.98
N LYS A 69 6.63 1.92 -8.06
CA LYS A 69 7.83 1.11 -8.26
C LYS A 69 9.01 2.04 -8.53
N THR A 70 9.75 2.41 -7.51
CA THR A 70 11.08 3.03 -7.70
C THR A 70 12.03 1.95 -8.18
N PHE A 71 12.29 1.90 -9.49
CA PHE A 71 13.40 1.12 -10.02
C PHE A 71 14.70 1.66 -9.42
N SER A 72 15.54 0.76 -8.92
CA SER A 72 16.86 1.14 -8.43
C SER A 72 17.69 1.70 -9.58
N THR A 73 18.46 2.76 -9.34
CA THR A 73 19.41 3.31 -10.31
C THR A 73 20.39 2.25 -10.83
N CYS A 74 20.68 1.23 -10.03
CA CYS A 74 21.54 0.11 -10.41
C CYS A 74 20.91 -0.79 -11.48
N GLU A 75 19.59 -1.04 -11.40
CA GLU A 75 18.88 -1.84 -12.41
C GLU A 75 18.87 -1.13 -13.77
N ILE A 76 18.65 0.19 -13.76
CA ILE A 76 18.67 1.01 -14.98
C ILE A 76 20.05 0.98 -15.64
N LEU A 77 21.12 1.13 -14.85
CA LEU A 77 22.50 1.08 -15.36
C LEU A 77 22.85 -0.29 -15.96
N ALA A 78 22.41 -1.39 -15.31
CA ALA A 78 22.64 -2.74 -15.83
C ALA A 78 21.94 -2.96 -17.19
N PHE A 79 20.70 -2.49 -17.34
CA PHE A 79 19.97 -2.56 -18.60
C PHE A 79 20.65 -1.74 -19.71
N LEU A 80 21.10 -0.52 -19.41
CA LEU A 80 21.79 0.32 -20.39
C LEU A 80 23.13 -0.28 -20.84
N LEU A 81 23.90 -0.85 -19.90
CA LEU A 81 25.14 -1.55 -20.22
C LEU A 81 24.88 -2.78 -21.10
N TYR A 82 23.86 -3.57 -20.78
CA TYR A 82 23.48 -4.73 -21.59
C TYR A 82 23.12 -4.36 -23.02
N ILE A 83 22.33 -3.30 -23.21
CA ILE A 83 21.97 -2.79 -24.54
C ILE A 83 23.22 -2.32 -25.29
N TYR A 84 24.11 -1.58 -24.62
CA TYR A 84 25.37 -1.10 -25.20
C TYR A 84 26.26 -2.27 -25.68
N TYR A 85 26.47 -3.28 -24.83
CA TYR A 85 27.27 -4.46 -25.20
C TYR A 85 26.66 -5.23 -26.37
N SER A 86 25.33 -5.40 -26.37
CA SER A 86 24.63 -6.08 -27.46
C SER A 86 24.76 -5.33 -28.79
N TYR A 87 24.72 -3.99 -28.75
CA TYR A 87 24.93 -3.14 -29.92
C TYR A 87 26.36 -3.25 -30.46
N VAL A 88 27.36 -3.20 -29.58
CA VAL A 88 28.78 -3.33 -29.96
C VAL A 88 29.07 -4.69 -30.61
N GLN A 89 28.47 -5.79 -30.14
CA GLN A 89 28.63 -7.10 -30.75
C GLN A 89 27.96 -7.27 -32.12
N MET A 90 27.00 -6.42 -32.48
CA MET A 90 26.38 -6.47 -33.82
C MET A 90 27.18 -5.71 -34.89
N ILE A 91 28.12 -4.86 -34.48
CA ILE A 91 28.86 -3.96 -35.39
C ILE A 91 30.28 -4.48 -35.67
N ASN A 92 30.77 -5.41 -34.85
CA ASN A 92 32.00 -6.18 -35.10
C ASN A 92 31.67 -7.54 -35.72
#